data_AF-A0A1P8S0U6-F1
#
_entry.id   AF-A0A1P8S0U6-F1
#
_cell.length_a   1.000
_cell.length_b   1.000
_cell.length_c   1.000
_cell.angle_alpha   90.00
_cell.angle_beta   90.00
_cell.angle_gamma   90.00
#
_symmetry.space_group_name_H-M   'P 1'
#
loop_
_entity.id
_entity.type
_entity.pdbx_description
1 polymer ?
#
loop_
_entity_poly.entity_id
_entity_poly.type
_entity_poly.pdbx_seq_one_letter_code
_entity_poly.pdbx_strand_id
1 'polypeptide(L)'
;MDDNEYRLISKNFRDKARAYFNYLIEEFNYKLKHESDRTKSGSIIVDTLIYTNEKRNRIIKISNSFHPKDYGFQLTIFDTSQIQNSVMSEKLLFNIILINQNVNQNYLEQTAEKLKQNYSDAIEGKTFFDDAFEFTTVTKKNEKSISLKHILIWVTVYLIFLLIQFLFNK
;
A
#
# COMPACT_ATOMS: atom_id res chain seq x y z
N MET A 1 -13.10 6.47 14.61
CA MET A 1 -11.98 5.52 14.72
C MET A 1 -11.25 5.84 16.01
N ASP A 2 -11.09 4.86 16.90
CA ASP A 2 -10.46 5.07 18.20
C ASP A 2 -8.92 4.97 18.13
N ASP A 3 -8.23 5.48 19.15
CA ASP A 3 -6.76 5.52 19.21
C ASP A 3 -6.11 4.13 19.16
N ASN A 4 -6.81 3.07 19.60
CA ASN A 4 -6.27 1.70 19.60
C ASN A 4 -6.27 1.11 18.19
N GLU A 5 -7.33 1.36 17.42
CA GLU A 5 -7.42 0.97 16.02
C GLU A 5 -6.30 1.63 15.19
N TYR A 6 -5.98 2.89 15.47
CA TYR A 6 -4.88 3.61 14.79
C TYR A 6 -3.52 3.01 15.12
N ARG A 7 -3.27 2.71 16.39
CA ARG A 7 -2.03 2.05 16.82
C ARG A 7 -1.85 0.71 16.15
N LEU A 8 -2.93 -0.06 16.00
CA LEU A 8 -2.89 -1.35 15.31
C LEU A 8 -2.57 -1.18 13.82
N ILE A 9 -3.20 -0.23 13.13
CA ILE A 9 -2.98 0.01 11.70
C ILE A 9 -1.58 0.55 11.41
N SER A 10 -1.10 1.44 12.27
CA SER A 10 0.26 1.97 12.28
C SER A 10 1.29 0.85 12.51
N LYS A 11 1.06 -0.03 13.50
CA LYS A 11 1.89 -1.22 13.73
C LYS A 11 1.89 -2.16 12.53
N ASN A 12 0.72 -2.51 12.01
CA ASN A 12 0.59 -3.39 10.85
C ASN A 12 1.29 -2.82 9.63
N PHE A 13 1.20 -1.51 9.40
CA PHE A 13 1.91 -0.84 8.32
C PHE A 13 3.41 -1.01 8.46
N ARG A 14 3.98 -0.67 9.63
CA ARG A 14 5.43 -0.82 9.85
C ARG A 14 5.89 -2.25 9.67
N ASP A 15 5.19 -3.21 10.27
CA ASP A 15 5.58 -4.61 10.24
C ASP A 15 5.52 -5.16 8.80
N LYS A 16 4.41 -4.91 8.08
CA LYS A 16 4.23 -5.37 6.70
C LYS A 16 5.12 -4.66 5.71
N ALA A 17 5.24 -3.33 5.78
CA ALA A 17 6.09 -2.59 4.88
C ALA A 17 7.56 -2.97 5.06
N ARG A 18 8.03 -3.21 6.29
CA ARG A 18 9.38 -3.76 6.52
C ARG A 18 9.54 -5.14 5.90
N ALA A 19 8.56 -6.03 6.07
CA ALA A 19 8.62 -7.38 5.50
C ALA A 19 8.65 -7.35 3.96
N TYR A 20 7.69 -6.67 3.33
CA TYR A 20 7.56 -6.68 1.86
C TYR A 20 8.65 -5.89 1.14
N PHE A 21 9.20 -4.84 1.76
CA PHE A 21 10.28 -4.03 1.16
C PHE A 21 11.67 -4.40 1.68
N ASN A 22 11.82 -5.51 2.43
CA ASN A 22 13.12 -5.95 2.97
C ASN A 22 14.17 -6.19 1.87
N TYR A 23 13.73 -6.56 0.66
CA TYR A 23 14.61 -6.74 -0.49
C TYR A 23 15.42 -5.47 -0.83
N LEU A 24 14.93 -4.26 -0.50
CA LEU A 24 15.70 -3.03 -0.69
C LEU A 24 17.00 -3.06 0.13
N ILE A 25 16.96 -3.68 1.32
CA ILE A 25 18.14 -3.87 2.17
C ILE A 25 18.97 -5.04 1.66
N GLU A 26 18.35 -6.22 1.53
CA GLU A 26 19.07 -7.48 1.25
C GLU A 26 19.70 -7.53 -0.15
N GLU A 27 18.99 -7.02 -1.16
CA GLU A 27 19.41 -7.13 -2.56
C GLU A 27 20.04 -5.82 -3.06
N PHE A 28 19.50 -4.68 -2.64
CA PHE A 28 19.93 -3.37 -3.15
C PHE A 28 20.82 -2.58 -2.19
N ASN A 29 21.09 -3.13 -1.00
CA ASN A 29 21.99 -2.56 0.02
C ASN A 29 21.59 -1.15 0.49
N TYR A 30 20.29 -0.92 0.67
CA TYR A 30 19.78 0.29 1.30
C TYR A 30 19.88 0.24 2.82
N LYS A 31 20.02 1.41 3.46
CA LYS A 31 19.88 1.59 4.90
C LYS A 31 18.47 2.05 5.23
N LEU A 32 17.83 1.45 6.23
CA LEU A 32 16.48 1.81 6.66
C LEU A 32 16.52 2.75 7.88
N LYS A 33 15.73 3.82 7.82
CA LYS A 33 15.32 4.67 8.93
C LYS A 33 13.80 4.70 9.02
N HIS A 34 13.25 4.82 10.23
CA HIS A 34 11.83 5.05 10.45
C HIS A 34 11.62 6.40 11.11
N GLU A 35 10.63 7.14 10.61
CA GLU A 35 10.17 8.40 11.17
C GLU A 35 8.67 8.30 11.44
N SER A 36 8.24 8.89 12.55
CA SER A 36 6.83 8.94 12.93
C SER A 36 6.47 10.34 13.39
N ASP A 37 5.52 10.96 12.72
CA ASP A 37 5.01 12.27 13.08
C ASP A 37 3.59 12.17 13.64
N ARG A 38 3.34 12.91 14.72
CA ARG A 38 2.00 13.13 15.26
C ARG A 38 1.51 14.50 14.85
N THR A 39 0.30 14.60 14.32
CA THR A 39 -0.32 15.91 14.11
C THR A 39 -0.52 16.65 15.44
N LYS A 40 -0.58 17.99 15.40
CA LYS A 40 -0.81 18.84 16.57
C LYS A 40 -2.11 18.49 17.35
N SER A 41 -3.05 17.81 16.70
CA SER A 41 -4.29 17.30 17.31
C SER A 41 -4.12 15.97 18.05
N GLY A 42 -2.94 15.34 18.01
CA GLY A 42 -2.63 14.07 18.70
C GLY A 42 -3.20 12.80 18.05
N SER A 43 -4.11 12.94 17.09
CA SER A 43 -4.92 11.82 16.56
C SER A 43 -4.36 11.13 15.31
N ILE A 44 -3.47 11.79 14.55
CA ILE A 44 -2.96 11.25 13.28
C ILE A 44 -1.49 10.91 13.44
N ILE A 45 -1.15 9.64 13.23
CA ILE A 45 0.22 9.13 13.18
C ILE A 45 0.57 8.94 11.70
N VAL A 46 1.56 9.68 11.22
CA VAL A 46 2.16 9.47 9.90
C VAL A 46 3.41 8.62 10.12
N ASP A 47 3.41 7.39 9.63
CA ASP A 47 4.59 6.53 9.64
C ASP A 47 5.30 6.62 8.28
N THR A 48 6.59 6.92 8.30
CA THR A 48 7.44 6.96 7.11
C THR A 48 8.64 6.03 7.27
N LEU A 49 8.79 5.07 6.37
CA LEU A 49 10.02 4.29 6.21
C LEU A 49 10.88 4.94 5.13
N ILE A 50 12.13 5.24 5.46
CA ILE A 50 13.08 5.92 4.59
C ILE A 50 14.24 4.97 4.33
N TYR A 51 14.38 4.56 3.08
CA TYR A 51 15.49 3.76 2.61
C TYR A 51 16.48 4.68 1.90
N THR A 52 17.73 4.71 2.36
CA THR A 52 18.78 5.53 1.75
C THR A 52 19.90 4.68 1.17
N ASN A 53 20.38 5.07 -0.02
CA ASN A 53 21.57 4.50 -0.63
C ASN A 53 22.38 5.59 -1.33
N GLU A 54 23.39 6.09 -0.61
CA GLU A 54 24.27 7.16 -1.08
C GLU A 54 25.06 6.77 -2.33
N LYS A 55 25.50 5.51 -2.43
CA LYS A 55 26.26 5.03 -3.60
C LYS A 55 25.44 5.07 -4.89
N ARG A 56 24.12 4.95 -4.76
CA ARG A 56 23.17 4.99 -5.88
C ARG A 56 22.55 6.37 -6.09
N ASN A 57 22.85 7.34 -5.22
CA ASN A 57 22.15 8.62 -5.16
C ASN A 57 20.62 8.45 -5.08
N ARG A 58 20.15 7.56 -4.20
CA ARG A 58 18.72 7.25 -4.08
C ARG A 58 18.22 7.33 -2.65
N ILE A 59 17.02 7.90 -2.53
CA ILE A 59 16.19 7.78 -1.33
C ILE A 59 14.83 7.24 -1.76
N ILE A 60 14.34 6.21 -1.08
CA ILE A 60 12.99 5.69 -1.27
C ILE A 60 12.22 5.94 0.02
N LYS A 61 11.11 6.65 -0.06
CA LYS A 61 10.20 6.89 1.07
C LYS A 61 8.92 6.10 0.88
N ILE A 62 8.50 5.43 1.95
CA ILE A 62 7.24 4.69 2.01
C ILE A 62 6.46 5.24 3.19
N SER A 63 5.39 5.95 2.89
CA SER A 63 4.63 6.71 3.87
C SER A 63 3.20 6.22 3.96
N ASN A 64 2.70 6.23 5.18
CA ASN A 64 1.28 6.04 5.47
C ASN A 64 0.77 7.39 5.99
N SER A 65 0.06 8.14 5.14
CA SER A 65 -0.36 9.51 5.45
C SER A 65 -1.87 9.69 5.34
N PHE A 66 -2.39 10.61 6.16
CA PHE A 66 -3.80 10.94 6.24
C PHE A 66 -4.08 12.19 5.39
N HIS A 67 -5.05 12.12 4.49
CA HIS A 67 -5.73 13.28 3.93
C HIS A 67 -7.00 13.52 4.78
N PRO A 68 -7.47 14.76 5.04
CA PRO A 68 -8.59 15.07 5.94
C PRO A 68 -9.90 14.29 5.75
N LYS A 69 -10.04 13.58 4.62
CA LYS A 69 -11.19 12.73 4.28
C LYS A 69 -10.82 11.28 3.91
N ASP A 70 -9.55 10.98 3.59
CA ASP A 70 -9.11 9.69 3.03
C ASP A 70 -7.75 9.29 3.59
N TYR A 71 -7.48 7.98 3.69
CA TYR A 71 -6.18 7.47 4.14
C TYR A 71 -5.36 7.00 2.93
N GLY A 72 -4.08 7.34 2.88
CA GLY A 72 -3.24 7.13 1.71
C GLY A 72 -1.94 6.42 2.03
N PHE A 73 -1.55 5.53 1.12
CA PHE A 73 -0.20 5.03 1.02
C PHE A 73 0.53 5.80 -0.09
N GLN A 74 1.76 6.22 0.19
CA GLN A 74 2.62 6.90 -0.77
C GLN A 74 3.97 6.20 -0.81
N LEU A 75 4.47 5.93 -2.02
CA LEU A 75 5.85 5.52 -2.25
C LEU A 75 6.51 6.49 -3.21
N THR A 76 7.63 7.07 -2.80
CA THR A 76 8.37 8.03 -3.62
C THR A 76 9.83 7.64 -3.73
N ILE A 77 10.38 7.67 -4.94
CA ILE A 77 11.83 7.55 -5.20
C ILE A 77 12.37 8.92 -5.56
N PHE A 78 13.39 9.34 -4.82
CA PHE A 78 14.12 10.58 -5.02
C PHE A 78 15.50 10.30 -5.59
N ASP A 79 15.91 11.14 -6.54
CA ASP A 79 17.28 11.25 -6.99
C ASP A 79 18.01 12.32 -6.18
N THR A 80 19.09 11.91 -5.53
CA THR A 80 19.94 12.78 -4.72
C THR A 80 21.19 13.25 -5.47
N SER A 81 21.33 12.95 -6.77
CA SER A 81 22.50 13.37 -7.56
C SER A 81 22.53 14.89 -7.81
N GLN A 82 21.35 15.54 -7.79
CA GLN A 82 21.19 16.96 -8.08
C GLN A 82 20.90 17.82 -6.83
N ILE A 83 21.41 17.44 -5.65
CA ILE A 83 21.29 18.26 -4.42
C ILE A 83 22.18 19.52 -4.48
N GLN A 84 22.14 20.28 -5.57
CA GLN A 84 22.78 21.60 -5.63
C GLN A 84 21.84 22.72 -5.13
N ASN A 85 20.51 22.49 -5.11
CA ASN A 85 19.53 23.54 -4.78
C ASN A 85 18.58 23.20 -3.61
N SER A 86 18.96 22.29 -2.71
CA SER A 86 18.12 21.82 -1.59
C SER A 86 16.80 21.12 -1.98
N VAL A 87 16.54 20.94 -3.26
CA VAL A 87 15.35 20.25 -3.79
C VAL A 87 15.81 18.90 -4.35
N MET A 88 15.38 17.81 -3.71
CA MET A 88 15.53 16.48 -4.27
C MET A 88 14.57 16.35 -5.46
N SER A 89 15.05 15.79 -6.58
CA SER A 89 14.18 15.53 -7.72
C SER A 89 13.38 14.26 -7.45
N GLU A 90 12.05 14.39 -7.40
CA GLU A 90 11.14 13.26 -7.42
C GLU A 90 11.20 12.59 -8.79
N LYS A 91 11.45 11.29 -8.79
CA LYS A 91 11.58 10.51 -10.03
C LYS A 91 10.43 9.54 -10.23
N LEU A 92 9.88 9.00 -9.16
CA LEU A 92 8.77 8.04 -9.25
C LEU A 92 7.88 8.19 -8.03
N LEU A 93 6.57 8.27 -8.27
CA LEU A 93 5.56 8.44 -7.25
C LEU A 93 4.43 7.43 -7.44
N PHE A 94 4.19 6.60 -6.44
CA PHE A 94 3.00 5.76 -6.34
C PHE A 94 2.11 6.28 -5.23
N ASN A 95 0.87 6.59 -5.57
CA ASN A 95 -0.17 7.01 -4.65
C ASN A 95 -1.28 5.97 -4.64
N ILE A 96 -1.61 5.43 -3.47
CA ILE A 96 -2.76 4.54 -3.31
C ILE A 96 -3.69 5.18 -2.29
N ILE A 97 -4.85 5.64 -2.78
CA ILE A 97 -5.88 6.28 -1.95
C ILE A 97 -6.90 5.23 -1.53
N LEU A 98 -7.09 5.09 -0.23
CA LEU A 98 -8.04 4.17 0.39
C LEU A 98 -9.22 4.96 0.97
N ILE A 99 -10.40 4.70 0.42
CA ILE A 99 -11.65 5.34 0.86
C ILE A 99 -12.16 4.71 2.17
N ASN A 100 -11.52 3.65 2.68
CA ASN A 100 -11.75 3.08 4.01
C ASN A 100 -10.51 2.31 4.46
N GLN A 101 -10.18 2.38 5.75
CA GLN A 101 -8.97 1.77 6.30
C GLN A 101 -9.07 0.24 6.25
N ASN A 102 -8.36 -0.38 5.31
CA ASN A 102 -8.24 -1.82 5.26
C ASN A 102 -7.06 -2.25 6.14
N VAL A 103 -7.35 -2.84 7.30
CA VAL A 103 -6.36 -3.37 8.26
C VAL A 103 -5.41 -4.40 7.60
N ASN A 104 -5.85 -5.06 6.52
CA ASN A 104 -5.05 -6.08 5.84
C ASN A 104 -3.94 -5.51 4.96
N GLN A 105 -4.07 -4.27 4.47
CA GLN A 105 -2.99 -3.56 3.75
C GLN A 105 -2.31 -4.36 2.61
N ASN A 106 -3.06 -5.22 1.90
CA ASN A 106 -2.53 -6.06 0.81
C ASN A 106 -1.90 -5.26 -0.35
N TYR A 107 -2.21 -3.96 -0.44
CA TYR A 107 -1.58 -3.05 -1.41
C TYR A 107 -0.07 -2.94 -1.20
N LEU A 108 0.45 -3.17 0.01
CA LEU A 108 1.88 -3.12 0.31
C LEU A 108 2.64 -4.21 -0.45
N GLU A 109 2.13 -5.44 -0.43
CA GLU A 109 2.71 -6.58 -1.15
C GLU A 109 2.73 -6.33 -2.65
N GLN A 110 1.57 -5.98 -3.22
CA GLN A 110 1.44 -5.72 -4.66
C GLN A 110 2.32 -4.55 -5.11
N THR A 111 2.43 -3.50 -4.30
CA THR A 111 3.33 -2.37 -4.61
C THR A 111 4.78 -2.79 -4.53
N ALA A 112 5.17 -3.58 -3.52
CA ALA A 112 6.53 -4.07 -3.36
C ALA A 112 6.95 -4.97 -4.53
N GLU A 113 6.09 -5.90 -4.94
CA GLU A 113 6.30 -6.77 -6.09
C GLU A 113 6.42 -5.96 -7.38
N LYS A 114 5.48 -5.03 -7.63
CA LYS A 114 5.51 -4.17 -8.80
C LYS A 114 6.77 -3.32 -8.86
N LEU A 115 7.17 -2.72 -7.72
CA LEU A 115 8.39 -1.93 -7.63
C LEU A 115 9.63 -2.79 -7.95
N LYS A 116 9.71 -3.98 -7.37
CA LYS A 116 10.83 -4.90 -7.58
C LYS A 116 10.95 -5.38 -9.02
N GLN A 117 9.83 -5.80 -9.62
CA GLN A 117 9.82 -6.44 -10.94
C GLN A 117 9.95 -5.43 -12.09
N ASN A 118 9.28 -4.27 -11.97
CA ASN A 118 9.11 -3.36 -13.10
C ASN A 118 9.95 -2.09 -12.99
N TYR A 119 10.51 -1.80 -11.81
CA TYR A 119 11.21 -0.55 -11.54
C TYR A 119 12.56 -0.76 -10.84
N SER A 120 13.17 -1.94 -11.00
CA SER A 120 14.51 -2.25 -10.45
C SER A 120 15.55 -1.23 -10.89
N ASP A 121 15.51 -0.77 -12.15
CA ASP A 121 16.47 0.22 -12.64
C ASP A 121 16.36 1.58 -11.93
N ALA A 122 15.16 1.96 -11.50
CA ALA A 122 14.94 3.17 -10.71
C ALA A 122 15.50 3.03 -9.29
N ILE A 123 15.35 1.84 -8.69
CA ILE A 123 15.97 1.47 -7.41
C ILE A 123 17.50 1.46 -7.53
N GLU A 124 18.04 0.92 -8.62
CA GLU A 124 19.48 0.83 -8.81
C GLU A 124 20.15 2.16 -9.16
N GLY A 125 19.35 3.12 -9.62
CA GLY A 125 19.79 4.43 -10.06
C GLY A 125 20.28 4.48 -11.51
N LYS A 126 19.91 3.48 -12.33
CA LYS A 126 20.31 3.37 -13.74
C LYS A 126 19.43 4.21 -14.67
N THR A 127 18.14 4.31 -14.36
CA THR A 127 17.17 5.05 -15.16
C THR A 127 16.69 6.27 -14.38
N PHE A 128 16.62 7.41 -15.06
CA PHE A 128 16.00 8.62 -14.57
C PHE A 128 14.73 8.83 -15.40
N PHE A 129 13.59 8.95 -14.73
CA PHE A 129 12.42 9.51 -15.39
C PHE A 129 12.69 11.00 -15.51
N ASP A 130 12.64 11.54 -16.73
CA ASP A 130 12.92 12.95 -16.98
C ASP A 130 11.93 13.84 -16.22
N ASP A 131 10.71 13.35 -16.00
CA ASP A 131 9.66 13.96 -15.17
C ASP A 131 9.17 12.99 -14.08
N ALA A 132 8.60 13.55 -12.99
CA ALA A 132 7.96 12.77 -11.94
C ALA A 132 6.78 11.99 -12.53
N PHE A 133 6.89 10.66 -12.56
CA PHE A 133 5.82 9.78 -13.02
C PHE A 133 4.90 9.42 -11.84
N GLU A 134 3.65 9.87 -11.87
CA GLU A 134 2.65 9.57 -10.85
C GLU A 134 1.74 8.41 -11.28
N PHE A 135 1.65 7.39 -10.43
CA PHE A 135 0.68 6.31 -10.54
C PHE A 135 -0.29 6.34 -9.37
N THR A 136 -1.55 6.69 -9.64
CA THR A 136 -2.60 6.75 -8.62
C THR A 136 -3.59 5.60 -8.76
N THR A 137 -3.72 4.78 -7.72
CA THR A 137 -4.75 3.74 -7.62
C THR A 137 -5.76 4.10 -6.54
N VAL A 138 -7.04 4.13 -6.91
CA VAL A 138 -8.14 4.32 -5.95
C VAL A 138 -8.76 2.96 -5.64
N THR A 139 -8.50 2.45 -4.45
CA THR A 139 -9.13 1.22 -3.97
C THR A 139 -10.41 1.57 -3.20
N LYS A 140 -11.56 1.46 -3.86
CA LYS A 140 -12.86 1.45 -3.21
C LYS A 140 -13.08 0.09 -2.55
N LYS A 141 -13.60 0.09 -1.31
CA LYS A 141 -14.10 -1.12 -0.66
C LYS A 141 -15.14 -1.73 -1.60
N ASN A 142 -14.90 -2.94 -2.12
CA ASN A 142 -15.96 -3.74 -2.72
C ASN A 142 -17.03 -3.91 -1.64
N GLU A 143 -18.17 -3.24 -1.83
CA GLU A 143 -19.40 -3.64 -1.16
C GLU A 143 -19.60 -5.13 -1.47
N LYS A 144 -19.65 -5.94 -0.40
CA LYS A 144 -19.74 -7.40 -0.38
C LYS A 144 -19.99 -8.01 -1.78
N SER A 145 -18.93 -8.44 -2.46
CA SER A 145 -19.12 -9.38 -3.55
C SER A 145 -19.63 -10.67 -2.91
N ILE A 146 -20.94 -10.91 -3.04
CA ILE A 146 -21.52 -12.19 -2.69
C ILE A 146 -20.78 -13.20 -3.57
N SER A 147 -19.95 -14.03 -2.94
CA SER A 147 -19.18 -15.06 -3.63
C SER A 147 -20.13 -15.89 -4.50
N LEU A 148 -19.76 -16.15 -5.75
CA LEU A 148 -20.49 -17.06 -6.64
C LEU A 148 -20.79 -18.41 -5.96
N LYS A 149 -19.94 -18.86 -5.03
CA LYS A 149 -20.18 -20.04 -4.20
C LYS A 149 -21.38 -19.88 -3.27
N HIS A 150 -21.57 -18.71 -2.67
CA HIS A 150 -22.74 -18.43 -1.82
C HIS A 150 -24.02 -18.40 -2.63
N ILE A 151 -24.01 -17.79 -3.83
CA ILE A 151 -25.18 -17.81 -4.74
C ILE A 151 -25.52 -19.24 -5.14
N LEU A 152 -24.50 -20.04 -5.50
CA LEU A 152 -24.69 -21.43 -5.91
C LEU A 152 -25.30 -22.28 -4.79
N ILE A 153 -24.84 -22.11 -3.54
CA ILE A 153 -25.39 -22.82 -2.37
C ILE A 153 -26.88 -22.50 -2.20
N TRP A 154 -27.27 -21.22 -2.22
CA TRP A 154 -28.67 -20.83 -2.04
C TRP A 154 -29.57 -21.31 -3.18
N VAL A 155 -29.09 -21.28 -4.43
CA VAL A 155 -29.83 -21.85 -5.58
C VAL A 155 -30.03 -23.36 -5.40
N THR A 156 -29.00 -24.07 -4.93
CA THR A 156 -29.07 -25.52 -4.73
C THR A 156 -30.07 -25.88 -3.62
N VAL A 157 -30.03 -25.15 -2.50
CA VAL A 157 -30.99 -25.33 -1.38
C VAL A 157 -32.42 -25.07 -1.83
N TYR A 158 -32.64 -24.00 -2.62
CA TYR A 158 -33.96 -23.67 -3.14
C TYR A 158 -34.51 -24.73 -4.11
N LEU A 159 -33.67 -25.26 -5.00
CA LEU A 159 -34.07 -26.35 -5.91
C LEU A 159 -34.44 -27.63 -5.17
N ILE A 160 -33.68 -28.00 -4.13
CA ILE A 160 -34.01 -29.17 -3.28
C ILE A 160 -35.36 -28.96 -2.59
N PHE A 161 -35.60 -27.75 -2.06
CA PHE A 161 -36.88 -27.43 -1.42
C PHE A 161 -38.07 -27.56 -2.38
N LEU A 162 -37.95 -27.05 -3.61
CA LEU A 162 -38.98 -27.22 -4.65
C LEU A 162 -39.22 -28.68 -5.00
N LEU A 163 -38.16 -29.49 -5.07
CA LEU A 163 -38.25 -30.91 -5.41
C LEU A 163 -38.95 -31.71 -4.30
N ILE A 164 -38.70 -31.37 -3.03
CA ILE A 164 -39.42 -31.93 -1.87
C ILE A 164 -40.90 -31.52 -1.94
N GLN A 165 -41.22 -30.24 -2.15
CA GLN A 165 -42.61 -29.79 -2.27
C GLN A 165 -43.37 -30.51 -3.39
N PHE A 166 -42.71 -30.77 -4.53
CA PHE A 166 -43.30 -31.53 -5.63
C PHE A 166 -43.55 -33.01 -5.30
N LEU A 167 -42.65 -33.65 -4.55
CA LEU A 167 -42.79 -35.06 -4.16
C LEU A 167 -43.86 -35.29 -3.09
N PHE A 168 -44.10 -34.31 -2.21
CA PHE A 168 -45.04 -34.43 -1.08
C PHE A 168 -46.42 -33.78 -1.32
N ASN A 169 -46.61 -33.00 -2.39
CA ASN A 169 -47.93 -32.50 -2.83
C ASN A 169 -48.58 -33.40 -3.90
N LYS A 170 -48.31 -34.71 -3.86
CA LYS A 170 -48.95 -35.72 -4.72
C LYS A 170 -49.84 -36.66 -3.91
#